data_AF-A0A2V4V7Z5-F1
#
_entry.id   AF-A0A2V4V7Z5-F1
#
_cell.length_a   1.000
_cell.length_b   1.000
_cell.length_c   1.000
_cell.angle_alpha   90.00
_cell.angle_beta   90.00
_cell.angle_gamma   90.00
#
_symmetry.space_group_name_H-M   'P 1'
#
loop_
_entity.id
_entity.type
_entity.pdbx_description
1 polymer ?
#
loop_
_entity_poly.entity_id
_entity_poly.type
_entity_poly.pdbx_seq_one_letter_code
_entity_poly.pdbx_strand_id
1 'polypeptide(L)'
;MSNIKQYQYPKVSPSSQHGAVLIVVLLFLVLIILAGVIAVKQSTTDLRLATSDQINTLLLQSADNANQNIEQSINGSSDEEIYGDMLSITGPFGYFILNPDSSDDEYVFCFRPRDRFFDINRTSILSSGGSVLGSNNGYCDPTEPEDYVSSRNASMTQVNISLTPASADAEVFKGYTTGQDSSSVSSQAYTFDINNTAVLPAYADTGIGSKNCFEQTSRLDTVTDSEDSIGGCMTAAGVPSAVIYEQANVENQSQRTKCVEFGTGGGLLCTLPSS
;
A
#
# COMPACT_ATOMS: atom_id res chain seq x y z
N MET A 1 7.66 -99.65 -24.69
CA MET A 1 9.06 -99.34 -25.08
C MET A 1 9.16 -97.83 -25.25
N SER A 2 9.38 -97.11 -24.16
CA SER A 2 10.60 -96.34 -23.84
C SER A 2 11.06 -95.34 -24.91
N ASN A 3 10.87 -94.06 -24.65
CA ASN A 3 11.71 -92.97 -25.17
C ASN A 3 11.60 -91.77 -24.21
N ILE A 4 12.50 -91.72 -23.23
CA ILE A 4 12.67 -90.57 -22.34
C ILE A 4 13.65 -89.62 -23.02
N LYS A 5 13.17 -88.48 -23.53
CA LYS A 5 14.04 -87.38 -23.97
C LYS A 5 14.56 -86.65 -22.74
N GLN A 6 15.88 -86.71 -22.51
CA GLN A 6 16.54 -85.90 -21.50
C GLN A 6 16.66 -84.45 -21.99
N TYR A 7 16.05 -83.53 -21.25
CA TYR A 7 16.30 -82.10 -21.42
C TYR A 7 17.51 -81.71 -20.58
N GLN A 8 18.62 -81.45 -21.28
CA GLN A 8 19.87 -80.99 -20.69
C GLN A 8 19.77 -79.47 -20.52
N TYR A 9 19.47 -79.02 -19.28
CA TYR A 9 19.53 -77.60 -18.94
C TYR A 9 21.00 -77.14 -18.99
N PRO A 10 21.33 -76.05 -19.70
CA PRO A 10 22.67 -75.50 -19.65
C PRO A 10 22.93 -74.96 -18.23
N LYS A 11 23.91 -75.54 -17.55
CA LYS A 11 24.49 -74.96 -16.33
C LYS A 11 25.22 -73.67 -16.74
N VAL A 12 24.61 -72.53 -16.45
CA VAL A 12 25.29 -71.24 -16.49
C VAL A 12 26.19 -71.15 -15.26
N SER A 13 27.50 -71.10 -15.48
CA SER A 13 28.50 -70.86 -14.45
C SER A 13 28.34 -69.44 -13.91
N PRO A 14 28.32 -69.22 -12.58
CA PRO A 14 28.21 -67.86 -12.04
C PRO A 14 29.59 -67.20 -12.10
N SER A 15 29.91 -66.54 -13.22
CA SER A 15 31.11 -65.72 -13.33
C SER A 15 30.77 -64.27 -13.01
N SER A 16 31.25 -63.80 -11.84
CA SER A 16 31.59 -62.39 -11.54
C SER A 16 30.56 -61.32 -11.96
N GLN A 17 29.35 -61.35 -11.39
CA GLN A 17 28.35 -60.27 -11.54
C GLN A 17 28.29 -59.30 -10.36
N HIS A 18 29.23 -59.34 -9.42
CA HIS A 18 29.12 -58.54 -8.19
C HIS A 18 29.57 -57.08 -8.35
N GLY A 19 30.37 -56.75 -9.38
CA GLY A 19 30.82 -55.37 -9.62
C GLY A 19 29.79 -54.50 -10.36
N ALA A 20 29.15 -55.04 -11.41
CA ALA A 20 28.21 -54.28 -12.24
C ALA A 20 26.90 -53.95 -11.49
N VAL A 21 26.41 -54.87 -10.65
CA VAL A 21 25.18 -54.66 -9.86
C VAL A 21 25.34 -53.50 -8.88
N LEU A 22 26.51 -53.40 -8.23
CA LEU A 22 26.77 -52.35 -7.25
C LEU A 22 26.81 -50.95 -7.89
N ILE A 23 27.37 -50.84 -9.10
CA ILE A 23 27.37 -49.59 -9.88
C ILE A 23 25.95 -49.19 -10.28
N VAL A 24 25.15 -50.13 -10.77
CA VAL A 24 23.75 -49.85 -11.18
C VAL A 24 22.92 -49.40 -9.99
N VAL A 25 23.02 -50.08 -8.85
CA VAL A 25 22.29 -49.71 -7.62
C VAL A 25 22.71 -48.34 -7.12
N LEU A 26 24.01 -48.03 -7.13
CA LEU A 26 24.51 -46.71 -6.75
C LEU A 26 23.95 -45.61 -7.65
N LEU A 27 23.87 -45.86 -8.96
CA LEU A 27 23.31 -44.91 -9.94
C LEU A 27 21.82 -44.64 -9.68
N PHE A 28 21.03 -45.69 -9.40
CA PHE A 28 19.63 -45.54 -9.02
C PHE A 28 19.45 -44.79 -7.70
N LEU A 29 20.29 -45.06 -6.70
CA LEU A 29 20.25 -44.32 -5.43
C LEU A 29 20.57 -42.84 -5.64
N VAL A 30 21.55 -42.50 -6.48
CA VAL A 30 21.87 -41.11 -6.83
C VAL A 30 20.70 -40.41 -7.52
N LEU A 31 20.02 -41.08 -8.45
CA LEU A 31 18.85 -40.52 -9.14
C LEU A 31 17.68 -40.25 -8.18
N ILE A 32 17.42 -41.18 -7.25
CA ILE A 32 16.38 -41.00 -6.23
C ILE A 32 16.71 -39.85 -5.28
N ILE A 33 17.98 -39.70 -4.87
CA ILE A 33 18.43 -38.58 -4.04
C ILE A 33 18.26 -37.25 -4.79
N LEU A 34 18.64 -37.18 -6.07
CA LEU A 34 18.46 -35.99 -6.91
C LEU A 34 16.98 -35.58 -7.03
N ALA A 35 16.10 -36.53 -7.33
CA ALA A 35 14.66 -36.28 -7.39
C ALA A 35 14.11 -35.83 -6.02
N GLY A 36 14.57 -36.44 -4.93
CA GLY A 36 14.22 -36.05 -3.56
C GLY A 36 14.65 -34.62 -3.22
N VAL A 37 15.88 -34.23 -3.59
CA VAL A 37 16.38 -32.86 -3.38
C VAL A 37 15.59 -31.83 -4.18
N ILE A 38 15.21 -32.15 -5.42
CA ILE A 38 14.39 -31.27 -6.27
C ILE A 38 12.98 -31.10 -5.66
N ALA A 39 12.34 -32.19 -5.23
CA ALA A 39 11.02 -32.14 -4.63
C ALA A 39 11.00 -31.33 -3.32
N VAL A 40 12.01 -31.50 -2.46
CA VAL A 40 12.16 -30.71 -1.22
C VAL A 40 12.44 -29.24 -1.53
N LYS A 41 13.28 -28.93 -2.53
CA LYS A 41 13.52 -27.55 -2.97
C LYS A 41 12.25 -26.89 -3.53
N GLN A 42 11.46 -27.60 -4.33
CA GLN A 42 10.19 -27.08 -4.84
C GLN A 42 9.21 -26.83 -3.69
N SER A 43 9.01 -27.79 -2.79
CA SER A 43 8.12 -27.64 -1.64
C SER A 43 8.52 -26.50 -0.70
N THR A 44 9.81 -26.31 -0.44
CA THR A 44 10.29 -25.17 0.39
C THR A 44 10.20 -23.84 -0.33
N THR A 45 10.30 -23.82 -1.67
CA THR A 45 10.09 -22.61 -2.47
C THR A 45 8.61 -22.23 -2.49
N ASP A 46 7.71 -23.20 -2.70
CA ASP A 46 6.27 -23.00 -2.71
C ASP A 46 5.74 -22.49 -1.36
N LEU A 47 6.28 -23.01 -0.24
CA LEU A 47 5.92 -22.53 1.10
C LEU A 47 6.36 -21.06 1.31
N ARG A 48 7.56 -20.68 0.86
CA ARG A 48 8.06 -19.30 0.98
C ARG A 48 7.26 -18.33 0.11
N LEU A 49 6.93 -18.75 -1.11
CA LEU A 49 6.06 -18.00 -2.02
C LEU A 49 4.67 -17.83 -1.41
N ALA A 50 4.05 -18.90 -0.89
CA ALA A 50 2.75 -18.83 -0.24
C ALA A 50 2.72 -17.94 1.01
N THR A 51 3.79 -17.93 1.82
CA THR A 51 3.90 -17.03 2.97
C THR A 51 4.09 -15.57 2.55
N SER A 52 4.84 -15.32 1.47
CA SER A 52 5.02 -13.98 0.93
C SER A 52 3.70 -13.42 0.38
N ASP A 53 2.93 -14.26 -0.33
CA ASP A 53 1.64 -13.86 -0.89
C ASP A 53 0.59 -13.58 0.20
N GLN A 54 0.59 -14.37 1.28
CA GLN A 54 -0.27 -14.12 2.44
C GLN A 54 0.07 -12.80 3.15
N ILE A 55 1.37 -12.51 3.33
CA ILE A 55 1.83 -11.25 3.90
C ILE A 55 1.41 -10.07 3.03
N ASN A 56 1.66 -10.15 1.72
CA ASN A 56 1.28 -9.09 0.79
C ASN A 56 -0.23 -8.88 0.77
N THR A 57 -1.02 -9.96 0.76
CA THR A 57 -2.49 -9.85 0.81
C THR A 57 -2.96 -9.13 2.07
N LEU A 58 -2.40 -9.46 3.23
CA LEU A 58 -2.74 -8.80 4.49
C LEU A 58 -2.36 -7.32 4.48
N LEU A 59 -1.15 -7.00 4.00
CA LEU A 59 -0.66 -5.63 3.89
C LEU A 59 -1.55 -4.80 2.96
N LEU A 60 -1.88 -5.34 1.78
CA LEU A 60 -2.79 -4.70 0.82
C LEU A 60 -4.17 -4.46 1.43
N GLN A 61 -4.78 -5.46 2.07
CA GLN A 61 -6.06 -5.31 2.76
C GLN A 61 -6.01 -4.24 3.86
N SER A 62 -4.90 -4.15 4.59
CA SER A 62 -4.69 -3.17 5.64
C SER A 62 -4.59 -1.74 5.09
N ALA A 63 -3.91 -1.55 3.97
CA ALA A 63 -3.80 -0.27 3.28
C ALA A 63 -5.11 0.15 2.60
N ASP A 64 -5.78 -0.79 1.92
CA ASP A 64 -7.07 -0.57 1.26
C ASP A 64 -8.18 -0.26 2.27
N ASN A 65 -8.12 -0.81 3.48
CA ASN A 65 -9.07 -0.49 4.54
C ASN A 65 -8.97 0.99 4.96
N ALA A 66 -7.76 1.54 5.05
CA ALA A 66 -7.57 2.96 5.35
C ALA A 66 -8.13 3.86 4.23
N ASN A 67 -7.88 3.54 2.96
CA ASN A 67 -8.43 4.30 1.83
C ASN A 67 -9.96 4.29 1.81
N GLN A 68 -10.58 3.12 2.00
CA GLN A 68 -12.05 3.03 2.06
C GLN A 68 -12.65 3.87 3.19
N ASN A 69 -11.99 3.98 4.34
CA ASN A 69 -12.48 4.82 5.45
C ASN A 69 -12.31 6.31 5.13
N ILE A 70 -11.20 6.71 4.50
CA ILE A 70 -10.97 8.08 4.03
C ILE A 70 -11.98 8.48 2.95
N GLU A 71 -12.27 7.58 2.00
CA GLU A 71 -13.29 7.84 0.98
C GLU A 71 -14.67 8.00 1.61
N GLN A 72 -15.04 7.10 2.53
CA GLN A 72 -16.34 7.12 3.19
C GLN A 72 -16.51 8.32 4.13
N SER A 73 -15.45 8.83 4.75
CA SER A 73 -15.57 10.01 5.61
C SER A 73 -15.77 11.31 4.83
N ILE A 74 -15.33 11.38 3.57
CA ILE A 74 -15.48 12.56 2.72
C ILE A 74 -16.73 12.47 1.83
N ASN A 75 -17.03 11.27 1.29
CA ASN A 75 -18.16 11.05 0.38
C ASN A 75 -19.42 10.51 1.08
N GLY A 76 -19.29 9.93 2.27
CA GLY A 76 -20.37 9.28 3.02
C GLY A 76 -20.97 10.18 4.11
N SER A 77 -22.20 9.86 4.52
CA SER A 77 -22.95 10.59 5.56
C SER A 77 -22.74 10.04 6.98
N SER A 78 -21.73 9.21 7.21
CA SER A 78 -21.71 8.31 8.38
C SER A 78 -21.09 8.89 9.64
N ASP A 79 -20.24 9.93 9.54
CA ASP A 79 -19.65 10.59 10.71
C ASP A 79 -19.36 12.07 10.42
N GLU A 80 -20.28 12.94 10.85
CA GLU A 80 -20.18 14.39 10.67
C GLU A 80 -18.97 14.99 11.39
N GLU A 81 -18.50 14.36 12.47
CA GLU A 81 -17.34 14.80 13.23
C GLU A 81 -16.05 14.49 12.49
N ILE A 82 -15.90 13.27 11.95
CA ILE A 82 -14.74 12.92 11.12
C ILE A 82 -14.72 13.76 9.84
N TYR A 83 -15.85 13.90 9.17
CA TYR A 83 -15.96 14.77 8.00
C TYR A 83 -15.49 16.20 8.31
N GLY A 84 -16.00 16.76 9.42
CA GLY A 84 -15.64 18.10 9.90
C GLY A 84 -14.15 18.22 10.19
N ASP A 85 -13.56 17.24 10.88
CA ASP A 85 -12.15 17.29 11.26
C ASP A 85 -11.23 17.08 10.04
N MET A 86 -11.59 16.22 9.09
CA MET A 86 -10.79 16.00 7.88
C MET A 86 -10.74 17.23 6.96
N LEU A 87 -11.83 18.00 6.91
CA LEU A 87 -11.95 19.24 6.13
C LEU A 87 -11.62 20.51 6.94
N SER A 88 -11.38 20.39 8.24
CA SER A 88 -11.03 21.52 9.09
C SER A 88 -9.69 22.15 8.67
N ILE A 89 -9.41 23.38 9.13
CA ILE A 89 -8.18 24.10 8.81
C ILE A 89 -6.89 23.36 9.22
N THR A 90 -6.98 22.50 10.24
CA THR A 90 -5.88 21.65 10.71
C THR A 90 -6.04 20.19 10.27
N GLY A 91 -7.07 19.90 9.49
CA GLY A 91 -7.35 18.58 8.92
C GLY A 91 -6.53 18.31 7.66
N PRO A 92 -6.38 17.04 7.28
CA PRO A 92 -5.58 16.60 6.13
C PRO A 92 -5.96 17.27 4.82
N PHE A 93 -7.23 17.59 4.56
CA PHE A 93 -7.62 18.26 3.31
C PHE A 93 -7.73 19.77 3.47
N GLY A 94 -8.35 20.23 4.57
CA GLY A 94 -8.56 21.65 4.80
C GLY A 94 -7.26 22.43 4.98
N TYR A 95 -6.22 21.81 5.55
CA TYR A 95 -4.88 22.40 5.66
C TYR A 95 -4.34 22.84 4.29
N PHE A 96 -4.30 21.94 3.31
CA PHE A 96 -3.79 22.23 1.98
C PHE A 96 -4.70 23.16 1.18
N ILE A 97 -6.02 23.03 1.34
CA ILE A 97 -6.99 23.92 0.66
C ILE A 97 -6.83 25.37 1.12
N LEU A 98 -6.56 25.59 2.40
CA LEU A 98 -6.53 26.92 3.02
C LEU A 98 -5.14 27.54 3.11
N ASN A 99 -4.08 26.76 2.87
CA ASN A 99 -2.69 27.21 2.97
C ASN A 99 -1.96 27.10 1.62
N PRO A 100 -1.79 28.18 0.86
CA PRO A 100 -1.23 28.14 -0.49
C PRO A 100 0.26 27.73 -0.55
N ASP A 101 1.00 27.90 0.55
CA ASP A 101 2.43 27.59 0.62
C ASP A 101 2.70 26.13 1.04
N SER A 102 1.65 25.30 1.13
CA SER A 102 1.74 23.91 1.61
C SER A 102 2.05 22.87 0.52
N SER A 103 2.46 23.29 -0.68
CA SER A 103 2.72 22.38 -1.81
C SER A 103 3.80 21.33 -1.53
N ASP A 104 4.75 21.68 -0.66
CA ASP A 104 5.88 20.83 -0.29
C ASP A 104 5.62 20.05 1.01
N ASP A 105 4.46 20.26 1.63
CA ASP A 105 4.13 19.65 2.90
C ASP A 105 3.51 18.26 2.70
N GLU A 106 3.56 17.47 3.77
CA GLU A 106 3.01 16.12 3.84
C GLU A 106 2.30 15.96 5.19
N TYR A 107 1.00 15.66 5.12
CA TYR A 107 0.16 15.43 6.28
C TYR A 107 0.18 13.94 6.62
N VAL A 108 0.46 13.61 7.88
CA VAL A 108 0.68 12.23 8.33
C VAL A 108 -0.17 11.91 9.54
N PHE A 109 -0.82 10.75 9.50
CA PHE A 109 -1.48 10.18 10.67
C PHE A 109 -1.46 8.65 10.63
N CYS A 110 -1.47 8.02 11.81
CA CYS A 110 -1.63 6.59 11.94
C CYS A 110 -3.12 6.22 11.94
N PHE A 111 -3.50 5.25 11.13
CA PHE A 111 -4.88 4.79 10.97
C PHE A 111 -5.31 3.87 12.11
N ARG A 112 -6.31 4.29 12.90
CA ARG A 112 -6.76 3.62 14.15
C ARG A 112 -8.24 3.20 14.12
N PRO A 113 -8.64 2.19 13.34
CA PRO A 113 -10.06 1.91 13.06
C PRO A 113 -10.86 1.33 14.25
N ARG A 114 -10.23 1.07 15.39
CA ARG A 114 -10.90 0.46 16.56
C ARG A 114 -11.71 1.43 17.40
N ASP A 115 -11.33 2.70 17.38
CA ASP A 115 -12.00 3.76 18.14
C ASP A 115 -12.56 4.77 17.13
N ARG A 116 -11.69 5.67 16.69
CA ARG A 116 -11.94 6.62 15.61
C ARG A 116 -10.74 6.58 14.68
N PHE A 117 -10.99 6.30 13.40
CA PHE A 117 -9.88 6.03 12.48
C PHE A 117 -8.95 7.23 12.25
N PHE A 118 -9.47 8.44 12.44
CA PHE A 118 -8.75 9.70 12.32
C PHE A 118 -9.00 10.56 13.55
N ASP A 119 -7.94 10.99 14.23
CA ASP A 119 -7.98 11.96 15.33
C ASP A 119 -7.04 13.12 14.99
N ILE A 120 -7.61 14.32 14.86
CA ILE A 120 -6.88 15.52 14.46
C ILE A 120 -5.74 15.89 15.43
N ASN A 121 -5.81 15.46 16.69
CA ASN A 121 -4.79 15.72 17.71
C ASN A 121 -3.61 14.74 17.64
N ARG A 122 -3.73 13.65 16.88
CA ARG A 122 -2.70 12.62 16.66
C ARG A 122 -2.26 12.62 15.20
N THR A 123 -1.83 13.79 14.74
CA THR A 123 -1.40 14.06 13.38
C THR A 123 -0.06 14.81 13.38
N SER A 124 0.66 14.74 12.27
CA SER A 124 1.89 15.49 12.04
C SER A 124 1.85 16.10 10.64
N ILE A 125 2.41 17.29 10.48
CA ILE A 125 2.66 17.90 9.17
C ILE A 125 4.17 18.03 9.02
N LEU A 126 4.73 17.41 7.99
CA LEU A 126 6.12 17.54 7.61
C LEU A 126 6.24 18.57 6.51
N SER A 127 7.31 19.37 6.57
CA SER A 127 7.72 20.29 5.53
C SER A 127 9.22 20.16 5.28
N SER A 128 9.71 20.74 4.19
CA SER A 128 11.14 20.76 3.83
C SER A 128 12.05 21.32 4.93
N GLY A 129 11.50 22.15 5.83
CA GLY A 129 12.20 22.73 6.99
C GLY A 129 12.04 21.98 8.32
N GLY A 130 11.34 20.84 8.34
CA GLY A 130 11.00 20.08 9.56
C GLY A 130 9.49 19.98 9.80
N SER A 131 9.09 19.56 11.00
CA SER A 131 7.65 19.44 11.33
C SER A 131 7.01 20.81 11.57
N VAL A 132 5.91 21.08 10.87
CA VAL A 132 5.11 22.31 10.98
C VAL A 132 4.07 22.20 12.10
N LEU A 133 3.54 20.99 12.31
CA LEU A 133 2.53 20.72 13.33
C LEU A 133 2.69 19.30 13.88
N GLY A 134 2.46 19.15 15.19
CA GLY A 134 2.30 17.84 15.82
C GLY A 134 3.56 16.98 15.82
N SER A 135 4.74 17.57 16.01
CA SER A 135 6.04 16.86 16.02
C SER A 135 5.95 15.50 16.74
N ASN A 136 6.08 14.42 15.96
CA ASN A 136 6.11 13.02 16.38
C ASN A 136 4.80 12.42 16.93
N ASN A 137 3.66 13.08 16.78
CA ASN A 137 2.37 12.59 17.30
C ASN A 137 1.47 11.94 16.25
N GLY A 138 1.81 12.08 14.97
CA GLY A 138 1.05 11.55 13.83
C GLY A 138 1.50 10.19 13.35
N TYR A 139 2.75 9.80 13.57
CA TYR A 139 3.30 8.55 13.06
C TYR A 139 2.71 7.32 13.76
N CYS A 140 2.78 6.16 13.11
CA CYS A 140 2.50 4.90 13.79
C CYS A 140 3.66 4.51 14.72
N ASP A 141 3.32 4.06 15.93
CA ASP A 141 4.29 3.59 16.91
C ASP A 141 4.04 2.10 17.26
N PRO A 142 4.96 1.18 16.89
CA PRO A 142 4.82 -0.24 17.23
C PRO A 142 4.73 -0.55 18.73
N THR A 143 5.16 0.38 19.58
CA THR A 143 5.06 0.27 21.04
C THR A 143 3.65 0.59 21.55
N GLU A 144 2.84 1.30 20.76
CA GLU A 144 1.49 1.71 21.13
C GLU A 144 0.44 0.72 20.60
N PRO A 145 -0.21 -0.06 21.48
CA PRO A 145 -1.13 -1.10 21.06
C PRO A 145 -2.34 -0.58 20.29
N GLU A 146 -2.73 0.69 20.42
CA GLU A 146 -3.85 1.33 19.73
C GLU A 146 -3.56 1.71 18.27
N ASP A 147 -2.29 1.86 17.90
CA ASP A 147 -1.85 2.21 16.55
C ASP A 147 -1.97 1.03 15.56
N TYR A 148 -2.20 -0.17 16.09
CA TYR A 148 -2.51 -1.33 15.27
C TYR A 148 -3.93 -1.29 14.70
N VAL A 149 -4.09 -1.83 13.50
CA VAL A 149 -5.38 -1.89 12.79
C VAL A 149 -6.40 -2.77 13.53
N SER A 150 -5.92 -3.73 14.34
CA SER A 150 -6.78 -4.60 15.14
C SER A 150 -6.13 -4.99 16.46
N SER A 151 -6.93 -5.56 17.37
CA SER A 151 -6.45 -6.10 18.66
C SER A 151 -5.51 -7.29 18.54
N ARG A 152 -5.32 -7.84 17.33
CA ARG A 152 -4.31 -8.88 17.07
C ARG A 152 -2.90 -8.30 17.00
N ASN A 153 -2.75 -6.98 16.97
CA ASN A 153 -1.49 -6.25 16.89
C ASN A 153 -0.54 -6.81 15.81
N ALA A 154 -1.11 -7.11 14.64
CA ALA A 154 -0.39 -7.73 13.53
C ALA A 154 0.14 -6.69 12.53
N SER A 155 -0.73 -5.78 12.09
CA SER A 155 -0.41 -4.73 11.12
C SER A 155 -0.77 -3.35 11.62
N MET A 156 -0.03 -2.37 11.11
CA MET A 156 -0.27 -0.94 11.27
C MET A 156 -0.38 -0.32 9.86
N THR A 157 -1.14 0.76 9.71
CA THR A 157 -1.22 1.50 8.44
C THR A 157 -0.96 2.98 8.73
N GLN A 158 0.09 3.54 8.14
CA GLN A 158 0.34 4.97 8.16
C GLN A 158 -0.23 5.61 6.90
N VAL A 159 -0.93 6.73 7.05
CA VAL A 159 -1.49 7.51 5.95
C VAL A 159 -0.67 8.78 5.80
N ASN A 160 -0.24 9.04 4.57
CA ASN A 160 0.48 10.23 4.17
C ASN A 160 -0.31 10.91 3.04
N ILE A 161 -0.67 12.18 3.21
CA ILE A 161 -1.47 12.96 2.26
C ILE A 161 -0.66 14.19 1.83
N SER A 162 -0.60 14.46 0.53
CA SER A 162 0.05 15.64 -0.02
C SER A 162 -0.72 16.16 -1.24
N LEU A 163 -0.47 17.40 -1.63
CA LEU A 163 -0.98 17.92 -2.89
C LEU A 163 -0.24 17.27 -4.05
N THR A 164 -0.99 16.79 -5.05
CA THR A 164 -0.40 16.36 -6.31
C THR A 164 0.29 17.55 -6.97
N PRO A 165 1.59 17.45 -7.30
CA PRO A 165 2.31 18.52 -7.97
C PRO A 165 1.65 18.93 -9.29
N ALA A 166 1.61 20.23 -9.57
CA ALA A 166 1.08 20.74 -10.83
C ALA A 166 1.91 20.21 -12.01
N SER A 167 1.28 19.54 -12.97
CA SER A 167 1.96 19.11 -14.19
C SER A 167 2.04 20.26 -15.20
N ALA A 168 3.19 20.39 -15.88
CA ALA A 168 3.38 21.40 -16.93
C ALA A 168 2.40 21.23 -18.12
N ASP A 169 1.90 20.00 -18.30
CA ASP A 169 0.92 19.63 -19.33
C ASP A 169 -0.53 19.62 -18.81
N ALA A 170 -0.79 20.16 -17.61
CA ALA A 170 -2.14 20.19 -17.06
C ALA A 170 -3.07 21.04 -17.96
N GLU A 171 -4.27 20.52 -18.21
CA GLU A 171 -5.31 21.28 -18.91
C GLU A 171 -5.62 22.57 -18.15
N VAL A 172 -5.77 23.67 -18.90
CA VAL A 172 -6.14 24.97 -18.33
C VAL A 172 -7.49 24.82 -17.61
N PHE A 173 -7.57 25.35 -16.39
CA PHE A 173 -8.74 25.24 -15.51
C PHE A 173 -9.04 23.86 -14.92
N LYS A 174 -8.16 22.85 -15.08
CA LYS A 174 -8.33 21.54 -14.40
C LYS A 174 -8.48 21.66 -12.88
N GLY A 175 -7.81 22.65 -12.28
CA GLY A 175 -7.89 22.96 -10.84
C GLY A 175 -9.08 23.84 -10.43
N TYR A 176 -10.12 23.96 -11.26
CA TYR A 176 -11.31 24.73 -10.95
C TYR A 176 -12.59 23.89 -11.08
N THR A 177 -13.56 24.19 -10.24
CA THR A 177 -14.88 23.56 -10.29
C THR A 177 -15.74 24.21 -11.38
N THR A 178 -16.31 23.38 -12.25
CA THR A 178 -17.18 23.86 -13.32
C THR A 178 -18.45 24.49 -12.75
N GLY A 179 -18.81 25.67 -13.27
CA GLY A 179 -20.04 26.38 -12.91
C GLY A 179 -19.91 27.26 -11.66
N GLN A 180 -18.69 27.59 -11.22
CA GLN A 180 -18.41 28.53 -10.13
C GLN A 180 -17.51 29.69 -10.58
N ASP A 181 -17.49 30.78 -9.82
CA ASP A 181 -16.60 31.92 -10.07
C ASP A 181 -15.19 31.67 -9.53
N SER A 182 -14.19 31.70 -10.43
CA SER A 182 -12.76 31.48 -10.20
C SER A 182 -12.12 32.29 -9.05
N SER A 183 -12.78 33.34 -8.56
CA SER A 183 -12.27 34.23 -7.50
C SER A 183 -12.31 33.63 -6.10
N SER A 184 -13.04 32.53 -5.87
CA SER A 184 -13.25 31.94 -4.54
C SER A 184 -12.54 30.59 -4.37
N VAL A 185 -12.05 30.31 -3.14
CA VAL A 185 -11.45 29.00 -2.78
C VAL A 185 -12.45 27.85 -2.99
N SER A 186 -13.75 28.09 -2.79
CA SER A 186 -14.82 27.15 -3.12
C SER A 186 -14.90 26.77 -4.60
N SER A 187 -14.23 27.54 -5.47
CA SER A 187 -14.19 27.27 -6.90
C SER A 187 -12.94 26.53 -7.34
N GLN A 188 -12.03 26.22 -6.41
CA GLN A 188 -10.83 25.44 -6.69
C GLN A 188 -11.11 23.95 -6.49
N ALA A 189 -10.49 23.14 -7.33
CA ALA A 189 -10.46 21.69 -7.24
C ALA A 189 -9.02 21.27 -6.94
N TYR A 190 -8.86 20.42 -5.95
CA TYR A 190 -7.56 19.96 -5.49
C TYR A 190 -7.41 18.49 -5.78
N THR A 191 -6.23 18.11 -6.26
CA THR A 191 -5.86 16.71 -6.43
C THR A 191 -4.86 16.38 -5.33
N PHE A 192 -5.17 15.33 -4.57
CA PHE A 192 -4.39 14.84 -3.46
C PHE A 192 -3.75 13.51 -3.81
N ASP A 193 -2.49 13.36 -3.45
CA ASP A 193 -1.77 12.09 -3.44
C ASP A 193 -1.87 11.50 -2.04
N ILE A 194 -2.49 10.32 -1.93
CA ILE A 194 -2.73 9.58 -0.69
C ILE A 194 -1.89 8.31 -0.73
N ASN A 195 -0.92 8.21 0.17
CA ASN A 195 -0.07 7.03 0.33
C ASN A 195 -0.40 6.31 1.64
N ASN A 196 -0.86 5.08 1.54
CA ASN A 196 -1.10 4.22 2.70
C ASN A 196 0.00 3.18 2.80
N THR A 197 0.81 3.28 3.85
CA THR A 197 1.88 2.33 4.12
C THR A 197 1.45 1.35 5.19
N ALA A 198 1.09 0.13 4.77
CA ALA A 198 0.86 -0.97 5.68
C ALA A 198 2.18 -1.61 6.10
N VAL A 199 2.32 -1.99 7.37
CA VAL A 199 3.57 -2.52 7.96
C VAL A 199 3.28 -3.67 8.90
N LEU A 200 4.12 -4.71 8.89
CA LEU A 200 4.14 -5.79 9.88
C LEU A 200 5.36 -5.64 10.81
N PRO A 201 5.28 -4.83 11.89
CA PRO A 201 6.43 -4.49 12.72
C PRO A 201 6.98 -5.67 13.54
N ALA A 202 6.23 -6.79 13.65
CA ALA A 202 6.69 -7.97 14.38
C ALA A 202 7.85 -8.73 13.69
N TYR A 203 8.17 -8.41 12.43
CA TYR A 203 9.19 -9.12 11.64
C TYR A 203 10.59 -8.52 11.76
N ALA A 204 10.70 -7.21 12.02
CA ALA A 204 11.95 -6.48 12.19
C ALA A 204 11.70 -5.09 12.82
N ASP A 205 12.76 -4.44 13.30
CA ASP A 205 12.67 -3.08 13.83
C ASP A 205 12.32 -2.09 12.72
N THR A 206 11.39 -1.17 12.98
CA THR A 206 10.91 -0.15 12.01
C THR A 206 11.86 1.05 11.87
N GLY A 207 13.16 0.83 12.07
CA GLY A 207 14.18 1.86 11.98
C GLY A 207 15.54 1.31 11.58
N ILE A 208 16.36 2.19 11.00
CA ILE A 208 17.72 1.88 10.54
C ILE A 208 18.68 2.81 11.25
N GLY A 209 19.46 2.26 12.19
CA GLY A 209 20.36 3.07 13.01
C GLY A 209 19.58 4.10 13.84
N SER A 210 19.69 5.38 13.50
CA SER A 210 18.91 6.46 14.14
C SER A 210 17.70 6.92 13.32
N LYS A 211 17.48 6.37 12.12
CA LYS A 211 16.33 6.73 11.27
C LYS A 211 15.09 5.94 11.71
N ASN A 212 14.01 6.63 12.04
CA ASN A 212 12.69 6.01 12.16
C ASN A 212 12.06 5.97 10.76
N CYS A 213 11.66 4.78 10.29
CA CYS A 213 11.11 4.65 8.94
C CYS A 213 9.73 5.30 8.81
N PHE A 214 8.93 5.35 9.87
CA PHE A 214 7.63 6.03 9.84
C PHE A 214 7.74 7.56 9.69
N GLU A 215 8.87 8.15 10.08
CA GLU A 215 9.15 9.58 9.94
C GLU A 215 9.66 9.96 8.54
N GLN A 216 9.91 8.99 7.67
CA GLN A 216 10.34 9.25 6.30
C GLN A 216 9.15 9.61 5.41
N THR A 217 9.43 10.37 4.35
CA THR A 217 8.38 10.82 3.42
C THR A 217 7.84 9.67 2.56
N SER A 218 6.57 9.76 2.15
CA SER A 218 6.02 8.88 1.12
C SER A 218 6.25 9.40 -0.31
N ARG A 219 6.72 10.65 -0.45
CA ARG A 219 6.91 11.34 -1.73
C ARG A 219 8.22 10.90 -2.39
N LEU A 220 8.12 9.97 -3.34
CA LEU A 220 9.30 9.41 -4.02
C LEU A 220 10.05 10.42 -4.90
N ASP A 221 9.38 11.48 -5.33
CA ASP A 221 9.95 12.55 -6.17
C ASP A 221 10.80 13.55 -5.39
N THR A 222 10.68 13.58 -4.05
CA THR A 222 11.42 14.52 -3.18
C THR A 222 12.71 13.90 -2.63
N VAL A 223 12.91 12.59 -2.79
CA VAL A 223 14.07 11.87 -2.26
C VAL A 223 15.09 11.55 -3.36
N THR A 224 16.37 11.55 -2.98
CA THR A 224 17.46 11.14 -3.88
C THR A 224 17.87 9.68 -3.68
N ASP A 225 17.67 9.16 -2.47
CA ASP A 225 17.84 7.75 -2.12
C ASP A 225 16.46 7.17 -1.80
N SER A 226 16.16 6.01 -2.38
CA SER A 226 14.92 5.28 -2.05
C SER A 226 14.81 4.96 -0.57
N GLU A 227 15.94 4.75 0.14
CA GLU A 227 15.95 4.48 1.59
C GLU A 227 15.47 5.67 2.44
N ASP A 228 15.42 6.88 1.87
CA ASP A 228 14.88 8.07 2.53
C ASP A 228 13.35 8.21 2.34
N SER A 229 12.71 7.26 1.65
CA SER A 229 11.26 7.11 1.64
C SER A 229 10.80 6.10 2.69
N ILE A 230 9.55 6.21 3.17
CA ILE A 230 8.98 5.24 4.12
C ILE A 230 9.06 3.80 3.60
N GLY A 231 8.69 3.56 2.34
CA GLY A 231 8.71 2.23 1.74
C GLY A 231 10.13 1.67 1.57
N GLY A 232 11.07 2.50 1.11
CA GLY A 232 12.46 2.07 0.95
C GLY A 232 13.17 1.89 2.28
N CYS A 233 12.91 2.73 3.28
CA CYS A 233 13.41 2.55 4.64
C CYS A 233 12.91 1.23 5.24
N MET A 234 11.61 0.93 5.14
CA MET A 234 11.07 -0.35 5.63
C MET A 234 11.70 -1.55 4.92
N THR A 235 11.92 -1.44 3.60
CA THR A 235 12.59 -2.47 2.80
C THR A 235 14.04 -2.69 3.27
N ALA A 236 14.79 -1.62 3.48
CA ALA A 236 16.18 -1.69 3.95
C ALA A 236 16.29 -2.18 5.40
N ALA A 237 15.28 -1.89 6.24
CA ALA A 237 15.16 -2.43 7.59
C ALA A 237 14.75 -3.92 7.63
N GLY A 238 14.31 -4.48 6.49
CA GLY A 238 13.82 -5.86 6.41
C GLY A 238 12.42 -6.05 7.00
N VAL A 239 11.65 -4.96 7.15
CA VAL A 239 10.28 -4.99 7.65
C VAL A 239 9.32 -5.18 6.47
N PRO A 240 8.47 -6.22 6.46
CA PRO A 240 7.44 -6.38 5.45
C PRO A 240 6.48 -5.20 5.48
N SER A 241 6.36 -4.54 4.33
CA SER A 241 5.51 -3.37 4.15
C SER A 241 4.98 -3.29 2.72
N ALA A 242 3.86 -2.59 2.55
CA ALA A 242 3.32 -2.27 1.24
C ALA A 242 2.84 -0.81 1.26
N VAL A 243 3.27 -0.03 0.26
CA VAL A 243 2.80 1.35 0.05
C VAL A 243 1.78 1.32 -1.09
N ILE A 244 0.55 1.75 -0.80
CA ILE A 244 -0.50 1.91 -1.79
C ILE A 244 -0.70 3.39 -2.06
N TYR A 245 -0.52 3.77 -3.32
CA TYR A 245 -0.72 5.12 -3.82
C TYR A 245 -2.11 5.24 -4.45
N GLU A 246 -2.85 6.25 -4.04
CA GLU A 246 -4.13 6.64 -4.62
C GLU A 246 -4.15 8.15 -4.86
N GLN A 247 -4.84 8.57 -5.91
CA GLN A 247 -5.05 9.98 -6.23
C GLN A 247 -6.52 10.33 -6.06
N ALA A 248 -6.82 11.33 -5.23
CA ALA A 248 -8.18 11.78 -4.93
C ALA A 248 -8.42 13.21 -5.43
N ASN A 249 -9.51 13.42 -6.16
CA ASN A 249 -9.95 14.76 -6.56
C ASN A 249 -11.02 15.26 -5.58
N VAL A 250 -10.73 16.37 -4.91
CA VAL A 250 -11.64 17.01 -3.95
C VAL A 250 -12.12 18.33 -4.54
N GLU A 251 -13.44 18.45 -4.66
CA GLU A 251 -14.11 19.62 -5.22
C GLU A 251 -15.34 20.00 -4.40
N ASN A 252 -15.57 21.30 -4.24
CA ASN A 252 -16.80 21.76 -3.58
C ASN A 252 -17.99 21.65 -4.55
N GLN A 253 -19.01 20.87 -4.17
CA GLN A 253 -20.24 20.70 -4.95
C GLN A 253 -21.45 21.48 -4.42
N SER A 254 -21.32 22.15 -3.27
CA SER A 254 -22.46 22.72 -2.51
C SER A 254 -23.24 23.83 -3.21
N GLN A 255 -22.67 24.46 -4.24
CA GLN A 255 -23.30 25.57 -4.95
C GLN A 255 -23.40 25.37 -6.47
N ARG A 256 -23.20 24.14 -6.98
CA ARG A 256 -23.21 23.92 -8.44
C ARG A 256 -24.61 24.11 -8.98
N THR A 257 -24.80 25.14 -9.80
CA THR A 257 -25.93 25.16 -10.74
C THR A 257 -25.52 24.32 -11.95
N LYS A 258 -26.07 23.11 -12.07
CA LYS A 258 -25.82 22.25 -13.25
C LYS A 258 -26.50 22.89 -14.46
N CYS A 259 -25.75 23.72 -15.18
CA CYS A 259 -26.19 24.29 -16.44
C CYS A 259 -26.18 23.19 -17.50
N VAL A 260 -27.37 22.73 -17.92
CA VAL A 260 -27.47 21.87 -19.10
C VAL A 260 -27.33 22.74 -20.34
N GLU A 261 -26.33 22.45 -21.17
CA GLU A 261 -26.27 23.05 -22.51
C GLU A 261 -27.52 22.64 -23.30
N PHE A 262 -28.16 23.65 -23.92
CA PHE A 262 -29.25 23.57 -24.88
C PHE A 262 -29.94 22.21 -25.03
N GLY A 263 -30.98 21.96 -24.21
CA GLY A 263 -31.82 20.78 -24.33
C GLY A 263 -33.16 20.97 -23.61
N THR A 264 -34.23 20.36 -24.15
CA THR A 264 -35.59 20.39 -23.60
C THR A 264 -35.68 19.47 -22.37
N GLY A 265 -35.12 19.90 -21.24
CA GLY A 265 -35.27 19.25 -19.94
C GLY A 265 -35.68 20.28 -18.88
N GLY A 266 -36.34 19.84 -17.81
CA GLY A 266 -36.86 20.70 -16.74
C GLY A 266 -35.81 21.33 -15.81
N GLY A 267 -34.56 21.47 -16.25
CA GLY A 267 -33.50 22.17 -15.51
C GLY A 267 -33.59 23.69 -15.65
N LEU A 268 -33.03 24.43 -14.69
CA LEU A 268 -32.92 25.89 -14.77
C LEU A 268 -32.00 26.29 -15.94
N LEU A 269 -32.50 27.15 -16.82
CA LEU A 269 -31.70 27.78 -17.88
C LEU A 269 -30.72 28.77 -17.24
N CYS A 270 -29.44 28.47 -17.29
CA CYS A 270 -28.40 29.42 -16.89
C CYS A 270 -28.28 30.50 -17.97
N THR A 271 -28.83 31.68 -17.71
CA THR A 271 -28.53 32.87 -18.52
C THR A 271 -27.14 33.37 -18.17
N LEU A 272 -26.23 33.38 -19.14
CA LEU A 272 -24.95 34.09 -19.00
C LEU A 272 -25.24 35.57 -18.69
N PRO A 273 -24.52 36.20 -17.75
CA PRO A 273 -24.68 37.62 -17.50
C PRO A 273 -24.35 38.39 -18.77
N SER A 274 -25.28 39.24 -19.21
CA SER A 274 -25.06 40.14 -20.33
C SER A 274 -23.95 41.12 -19.97
N SER A 275 -22.91 41.16 -20.80
CA SER A 275 -21.82 42.15 -20.80
C SER A 275 -22.32 43.58 -20.71
#